data_AF-A0A524AHA7-F1
#
_entry.id   AF-A0A524AHA7-F1
#
_cell.length_a   1.000
_cell.length_b   1.000
_cell.length_c   1.000
_cell.angle_alpha   90.00
_cell.angle_beta   90.00
_cell.angle_gamma   90.00
#
_symmetry.space_group_name_H-M   'P 1'
#
loop_
_entity.id
_entity.type
_entity.pdbx_description
1 polymer ?
#
loop_
_entity_poly.entity_id
_entity_poly.type
_entity_poly.pdbx_seq_one_letter_code
_entity_poly.pdbx_strand_id
1 'polypeptide(L)' 'MQVEGKPYRTVWMEGGVVKMINQHLIPHRFEIIDLPTHRDTA' A
#
# COMPACT_ATOMS: atom_id res chain seq x y z
N MET A 1 6.15 -8.06 0.69
CA MET A 1 7.54 -7.54 0.74
C MET A 1 8.10 -7.74 2.14
N GLN A 2 9.40 -7.98 2.29
CA GLN A 2 10.06 -7.92 3.60
C GLN A 2 10.62 -6.50 3.79
N VAL A 3 9.98 -5.71 4.65
CA VAL A 3 10.47 -4.37 5.02
C VAL A 3 10.94 -4.50 6.47
N GLU A 4 12.24 -4.22 6.71
CA GLU A 4 12.88 -4.39 8.02
C GLU A 4 12.71 -5.78 8.66
N GLY A 5 12.70 -6.85 7.84
CA GLY A 5 12.50 -8.22 8.32
C GLY A 5 11.05 -8.57 8.71
N LYS A 6 10.11 -7.63 8.60
CA LYS A 6 8.69 -7.90 8.78
C LYS A 6 8.03 -8.18 7.41
N PRO A 7 7.22 -9.24 7.29
CA PRO A 7 6.44 -9.48 6.09
C PRO A 7 5.29 -8.48 6.02
N TYR A 8 5.43 -7.45 5.20
CA TYR A 8 4.36 -6.52 4.90
C TYR A 8 3.55 -7.00 3.69
N ARG A 9 2.23 -7.02 3.87
CA ARG A 9 1.29 -7.09 2.74
C ARG A 9 1.38 -5.77 2.00
N THR A 10 1.64 -5.82 0.69
CA THR A 10 1.76 -4.63 -0.14
C THR A 10 0.41 -4.02 -0.48
N VAL A 11 -0.65 -4.83 -0.42
CA VAL A 11 -2.05 -4.44 -0.59
C VAL A 11 -2.88 -5.19 0.45
N TRP A 12 -3.81 -4.52 1.09
CA TRP A 12 -4.79 -5.13 1.99
C TRP A 12 -6.10 -4.33 2.01
N MET A 13 -7.13 -4.88 2.63
CA MET A 13 -8.42 -4.20 2.81
C MET A 13 -8.64 -3.94 4.29
N GLU A 14 -9.06 -2.72 4.63
CA GLU A 14 -9.40 -2.32 5.99
C GLU A 14 -10.65 -1.44 5.95
N GLY A 15 -11.69 -1.78 6.72
CA GLY A 15 -12.93 -0.99 6.75
C GLY A 15 -13.63 -0.85 5.40
N GLY A 16 -13.43 -1.79 4.46
CA GLY A 16 -13.98 -1.73 3.11
C GLY A 16 -13.17 -0.87 2.12
N VAL A 17 -12.05 -0.29 2.56
CA VAL A 17 -11.14 0.48 1.72
C VAL A 17 -9.91 -0.35 1.38
N VAL A 18 -9.48 -0.33 0.13
CA VAL A 18 -8.21 -0.94 -0.27
C VAL A 18 -7.08 0.00 0.13
N LYS A 19 -6.09 -0.52 0.84
CA LYS A 19 -4.87 0.20 1.22
C LYS A 19 -3.69 -0.45 0.53
N MET A 20 -2.72 0.33 0.08
CA MET A 20 -1.48 -0.20 -0.47
C MET A 20 -0.26 0.63 -0.13
N ILE A 21 0.91 0.00 -0.18
CA ILE A 21 2.19 0.69 -0.06
C ILE A 21 2.51 1.35 -1.40
N ASN A 22 2.79 2.65 -1.39
CA ASN A 22 3.21 3.38 -2.59
C ASN A 22 4.65 3.01 -2.97
N GLN A 23 4.79 2.03 -3.87
CA GLN A 23 6.09 1.49 -4.28
C GLN A 23 6.93 2.49 -5.09
N HIS A 24 6.32 3.50 -5.73
CA HIS A 24 7.08 4.50 -6.52
C HIS A 24 7.96 5.41 -5.66
N LEU A 25 7.68 5.50 -4.35
CA LEU A 25 8.43 6.34 -3.42
C LEU A 25 9.54 5.58 -2.68
N ILE A 26 9.57 4.25 -2.78
CA ILE A 26 10.58 3.40 -2.15
C ILE A 26 11.89 3.48 -2.97
N PRO A 27 13.07 3.60 -2.33
CA PRO A 27 13.33 3.49 -0.89
C PRO A 27 13.35 4.81 -0.13
N HIS A 28 13.10 5.94 -0.80
CA HIS A 28 13.25 7.27 -0.20
C HIS A 28 12.15 7.61 0.81
N ARG A 29 10.94 7.08 0.62
CA ARG A 29 9.79 7.34 1.47
C ARG A 29 8.84 6.13 1.48
N PHE A 30 8.42 5.77 2.68
CA PHE A 30 7.39 4.75 2.91
C PHE A 30 6.05 5.43 3.16
N GLU A 31 5.07 5.16 2.32
CA GLU A 31 3.73 5.76 2.40
C GLU A 31 2.65 4.72 2.11
N ILE A 32 1.56 4.75 2.87
CA ILE A 32 0.37 3.93 2.65
C ILE A 32 -0.68 4.84 2.03
N ILE A 33 -1.18 4.43 0.86
CA ILE A 33 -2.25 5.13 0.14
C ILE A 33 -3.56 4.38 0.27
N ASP A 34 -4.64 5.14 0.41
CA ASP A 34 -6.01 4.64 0.42
C ASP A 34 -6.58 4.73 -1.00
N LEU A 35 -7.15 3.63 -1.45
CA LEU A 35 -7.79 3.46 -2.76
C LEU A 35 -9.26 3.16 -2.50
N PRO A 36 -10.07 4.18 -2.16
CA PRO A 36 -11.47 4.01 -1.81
C PRO A 36 -12.32 3.60 -3.01
N THR A 37 -11.84 3.81 -4.25
CA THR A 37 -12.61 3.49 -5.45
C THR A 37 -11.78 2.75 -6.49
N HIS A 38 -12.45 1.95 -7.33
CA HIS A 38 -11.84 1.28 -8.49
C HIS A 38 -11.24 2.25 -9.53
N ARG A 39 -11.58 3.55 -9.45
CA ARG A 39 -11.00 4.59 -10.31
C ARG A 39 -9.56 4.92 -9.94
N ASP A 40 -9.14 4.57 -8.72
CA ASP A 40 -7.78 4.81 -8.23
C ASP A 40 -6.81 3.68 -8.63
N THR A 41 -7.30 2.61 -9.26
CA THR A 41 -6.53 1.43 -9.68
C THR A 41 -6.42 1.24 -11.21
N ALA A 42 -6.82 2.24 -12.01
CA ALA A 42 -6.88 2.16 -13.48
C ALA A 42 -5.63 2.70 -14.18
#